data_AF-A0A538LG19-F1
#
_entry.id   AF-A0A538LG19-F1
#
_cell.length_a   1.000
_cell.length_b   1.000
_cell.length_c   1.000
_cell.angle_alpha   90.00
_cell.angle_beta   90.00
_cell.angle_gamma   90.00
#
_symmetry.space_group_name_H-M   'P 1'
#
loop_
_entity.id
_entity.type
_entity.pdbx_description
1 polymer ?
#
loop_
_entity_poly.entity_id
_entity_poly.type
_entity_poly.pdbx_seq_one_letter_code
_entity_poly.pdbx_strand_id
1 'polypeptide(L)' 'MRVELTHSPEMAARIAELEARDGYVSDISLALRHRPELFGEPISAYFQEVMKGPSDWSEAERELFAAFVSKLNQCPF' A
#
# COMPACT_ATOMS: atom_id res chain seq x y z
N MET A 1 -11.06 -5.96 -10.24
CA MET A 1 -10.68 -7.37 -10.47
C MET A 1 -9.95 -7.81 -9.21
N ARG A 2 -10.55 -8.69 -8.39
CA ARG A 2 -9.89 -9.14 -7.16
C ARG A 2 -8.78 -10.11 -7.58
N VAL A 3 -7.53 -9.72 -7.40
CA VAL A 3 -6.39 -10.58 -7.72
C VAL A 3 -6.26 -11.62 -6.60
N GLU A 4 -6.39 -12.90 -6.93
CA GLU A 4 -6.06 -13.96 -5.99
C GLU A 4 -4.54 -14.07 -5.88
N LEU A 5 -4.01 -13.54 -4.78
CA LEU A 5 -2.59 -13.62 -4.45
C LEU A 5 -2.39 -14.70 -3.41
N THR A 6 -1.43 -15.60 -3.65
CA THR A 6 -1.09 -16.63 -2.66
C THR A 6 -0.21 -16.02 -1.59
N HIS A 7 -0.63 -16.12 -0.32
CA HIS A 7 0.16 -15.70 0.85
C HIS A 7 0.57 -16.93 1.66
N SER A 8 1.67 -16.83 2.41
CA SER A 8 1.99 -17.85 3.41
C SER A 8 0.87 -17.93 4.46
N PRO A 9 0.67 -19.08 5.15
CA PRO A 9 -0.35 -19.20 6.19
C PRO A 9 -0.22 -18.13 7.29
N GLU A 10 1.01 -17.79 7.67
CA GLU A 10 1.30 -16.72 8.62
C GLU A 10 0.84 -15.35 8.11
N MET A 11 1.16 -15.02 6.86
CA MET A 11 0.76 -13.75 6.27
C MET A 11 -0.75 -13.68 6.05
N ALA A 12 -1.40 -14.79 5.70
CA ALA A 12 -2.86 -14.88 5.60
C ALA A 12 -3.53 -14.62 6.96
N ALA A 13 -3.00 -15.18 8.05
CA ALA A 13 -3.49 -14.89 9.40
C ALA A 13 -3.33 -13.40 9.75
N ARG A 14 -2.20 -12.79 9.38
CA ARG A 14 -1.96 -11.36 9.57
C ARG A 14 -2.93 -10.48 8.76
N ILE A 15 -3.26 -10.87 7.54
CA ILE A 15 -4.26 -10.18 6.70
C ILE A 15 -5.64 -10.25 7.35
N ALA A 16 -6.05 -11.42 7.87
CA ALA A 16 -7.32 -11.58 8.57
C ALA A 16 -7.41 -10.73 9.85
N GLU A 17 -6.31 -10.59 10.60
CA GLU A 17 -6.25 -9.69 11.75
C GLU A 17 -6.45 -8.22 11.35
N LEU A 18 -5.80 -7.79 10.26
CA LEU A 18 -5.95 -6.43 9.74
C LEU A 18 -7.38 -6.17 9.26
N GLU A 19 -7.98 -7.12 8.55
CA GLU A 19 -9.36 -7.01 8.08
C GLU A 19 -10.34 -6.94 9.26
N ALA A 20 -10.13 -7.74 10.32
CA ALA A 20 -10.95 -7.68 11.52
C ALA A 20 -10.83 -6.34 12.26
N ARG A 21 -9.63 -5.72 12.25
CA ARG A 21 -9.37 -4.43 12.91
C ARG A 21 -9.92 -3.24 12.11
N ASP A 22 -9.67 -3.23 10.79
CA ASP A 22 -9.88 -2.05 9.93
C ASP A 22 -11.17 -2.17 9.08
N GLY A 23 -11.82 -3.33 9.09
CA GLY A 23 -13.02 -3.63 8.29
C GLY A 23 -12.74 -3.89 6.81
N TYR A 24 -11.53 -3.61 6.33
CA TYR A 24 -11.11 -3.77 4.95
C TYR A 24 -9.58 -3.83 4.83
N VAL A 25 -9.08 -4.63 3.89
CA VAL A 25 -7.68 -4.63 3.46
C VAL A 25 -7.63 -4.31 1.97
N SER A 26 -6.87 -3.28 1.59
CA SER A 26 -6.78 -2.85 0.21
C SER A 26 -6.07 -3.84 -0.71
N ASP A 27 -6.46 -3.86 -1.99
CA ASP A 27 -5.84 -4.73 -3.00
C ASP A 27 -4.32 -4.47 -3.11
N ILE A 28 -3.86 -3.23 -2.94
CA ILE A 28 -2.43 -2.91 -2.87
C ILE A 28 -1.78 -3.47 -1.60
N SER A 29 -2.48 -3.46 -0.47
CA SER A 29 -2.00 -4.05 0.78
C SER A 29 -1.81 -5.57 0.65
N LEU A 30 -2.71 -6.24 -0.07
CA LEU A 30 -2.58 -7.66 -0.43
C LEU A 30 -1.39 -7.89 -1.38
N ALA A 31 -1.23 -7.04 -2.40
CA ALA A 31 -0.13 -7.09 -3.37
C ALA A 31 1.24 -6.98 -2.70
N LEU A 32 1.42 -5.99 -1.81
CA LEU A 32 2.68 -5.80 -1.09
C LEU A 32 3.01 -6.98 -0.18
N ARG A 33 2.01 -7.69 0.36
CA ARG A 33 2.21 -8.87 1.21
C ARG A 33 2.50 -10.15 0.45
N HIS A 34 2.36 -10.17 -0.87
CA HIS A 34 2.63 -11.39 -1.65
C HIS A 34 4.12 -11.78 -1.62
N ARG A 35 5.03 -10.78 -1.67
CA ARG A 35 6.49 -10.96 -1.58
C ARG A 35 7.09 -9.84 -0.70
N PRO A 36 6.84 -9.88 0.61
CA PRO A 36 7.17 -8.78 1.51
C PRO A 36 8.67 -8.49 1.53
N GLU A 37 9.53 -9.51 1.54
CA GLU A 37 10.98 -9.34 1.63
C GLU A 37 11.60 -8.86 0.32
N LEU A 38 10.96 -9.14 -0.82
CA LEU A 38 11.48 -8.75 -2.14
C LEU A 38 11.17 -7.28 -2.46
N PHE A 39 9.96 -6.83 -2.13
CA PHE A 39 9.47 -5.51 -2.53
C PHE A 39 8.55 -4.89 -1.50
N GLY A 40 7.65 -5.67 -0.90
CA GLY A 40 6.57 -5.16 -0.06
C GLY A 40 7.00 -4.31 1.13
N GLU A 41 7.89 -4.84 1.97
CA GLU A 41 8.41 -4.16 3.15
C GLU A 41 9.24 -2.93 2.80
N PRO A 42 10.28 -3.02 1.92
CA PRO A 42 11.11 -1.86 1.62
C PRO A 42 10.32 -0.73 0.96
N ILE A 43 9.40 -1.03 0.04
CA ILE A 43 8.58 0.02 -0.60
C ILE A 43 7.55 0.62 0.38
N SER A 44 6.98 -0.18 1.28
CA SER A 44 6.03 0.33 2.28
C SER A 44 6.72 1.29 3.23
N ALA A 45 7.92 0.96 3.71
CA ALA A 45 8.70 1.87 4.55
C ALA A 45 9.03 3.17 3.82
N TYR A 46 9.44 3.06 2.55
CA TYR A 46 9.71 4.22 1.71
C TYR A 46 8.47 5.10 1.51
N PHE A 47 7.30 4.51 1.21
CA PHE A 47 6.05 5.27 1.06
C PHE A 47 5.63 5.96 2.35
N GLN A 48 5.79 5.33 3.52
CA GLN A 48 5.50 5.98 4.80
C GLN A 48 6.41 7.20 5.02
N GLU A 49 7.70 7.06 4.77
CA GLU A 49 8.64 8.20 4.90
C GLU A 49 8.29 9.33 3.92
N VAL A 50 8.06 9.00 2.66
CA VAL A 50 7.75 10.00 1.62
C VAL A 50 6.41 10.69 1.88
N MET A 51 5.38 9.96 2.30
CA MET A 51 4.02 10.49 2.41
C MET A 51 3.69 11.08 3.79
N LYS A 52 4.36 10.63 4.86
CA LYS A 52 4.07 11.02 6.25
C LYS A 52 5.30 11.54 7.01
N GLY A 53 6.50 11.33 6.51
CA GLY A 53 7.73 11.85 7.10
C GLY A 53 7.84 13.39 6.99
N PRO A 54 8.86 13.98 7.65
CA PRO A 54 9.11 15.42 7.66
C PRO A 54 9.27 15.99 6.25
N SER A 55 8.58 17.08 5.95
CA SER A 55 8.64 17.75 4.65
C SER A 55 8.15 19.19 4.76
N ASP A 56 8.61 20.05 3.83
CA ASP A 56 8.03 21.37 3.61
C ASP A 56 6.62 21.28 2.99
N TRP A 57 6.27 20.14 2.38
CA TRP A 57 4.94 19.88 1.84
C TRP A 57 4.06 19.16 2.87
N SER A 58 2.82 19.61 2.96
CA SER A 58 1.78 18.92 3.73
C SER A 58 1.48 17.53 3.16
N GLU A 59 0.87 16.67 3.97
CA GLU A 59 0.37 15.37 3.50
C GLU A 59 -0.63 15.53 2.34
N ALA A 60 -1.51 16.55 2.41
CA ALA A 60 -2.50 16.80 1.37
C ALA A 60 -1.86 17.21 0.02
N GLU A 61 -0.78 18.00 0.03
CA GLU A 61 -0.05 18.35 -1.19
C GLU A 61 0.64 17.13 -1.81
N ARG A 62 1.22 16.25 -0.98
CA ARG A 62 1.83 15.00 -1.44
C ARG A 62 0.80 14.07 -2.08
N GLU A 63 -0.38 13.96 -1.50
CA GLU A 63 -1.50 13.20 -2.11
C GLU A 63 -1.97 13.84 -3.42
N LEU A 64 -2.02 15.19 -3.50
CA LEU A 64 -2.34 15.88 -4.75
C LEU A 64 -1.32 15.57 -5.85
N PHE A 65 -0.03 15.53 -5.53
CA PHE A 65 1.02 15.16 -6.48
C PHE A 65 0.88 13.72 -6.94
N ALA A 66 0.63 12.79 -6.00
CA ALA A 66 0.39 11.38 -6.32
C ALA A 66 -0.81 11.22 -7.27
N ALA A 67 -1.95 11.85 -6.96
CA ALA A 67 -3.14 11.81 -7.79
C ALA A 67 -2.90 12.42 -9.20
N PHE A 68 -2.17 13.54 -9.27
CA PHE A 68 -1.84 14.18 -10.54
C PHE A 68 -0.96 13.27 -11.42
N VAL A 69 0.10 12.69 -10.86
CA VAL A 69 1.00 11.78 -11.58
C VAL A 69 0.28 10.49 -11.99
N SER A 70 -0.55 9.91 -11.11
CA SER A 70 -1.37 8.74 -11.43
C SER A 70 -2.32 9.01 -12.60
N LYS A 71 -2.95 10.19 -12.64
CA LYS A 71 -3.80 10.61 -13.76
C LYS A 71 -3.02 10.70 -15.06
N LEU A 72 -1.83 11.31 -15.06
CA LEU A 72 -0.98 11.40 -16.25
C LEU A 72 -0.54 10.02 -16.77
N ASN A 73 -0.30 9.09 -15.85
CA ASN A 73 0.09 7.72 -16.16
C ASN A 73 -1.10 6.77 -16.42
N GLN A 74 -2.32 7.29 -16.44
CA GLN A 74 -3.54 6.49 -16.61
C GLN A 74 -3.59 5.30 -15.63
N CYS A 75 -3.17 5.51 -14.38
CA CYS A 75 -3.20 4.52 -13.31
C CYS A 75 -4.58 4.57 -12.62
N PRO A 76 -5.49 3.62 -12.86
CA PRO A 76 -6.87 3.69 -12.39
C PRO A 76 -7.07 3.08 -10.99
N PHE A 77 -6.00 2.51 -10.42
CA PHE A 77 -6.00 1.92 -9.09
C PHE A 77 -6.28 2.99 -8.02
#